data_AF-A0AB72YYN6-F1
#
_entry.id   AF-A0AB72YYN6-F1
#
_cell.length_a   1.000
_cell.length_b   1.000
_cell.length_c   1.000
_cell.angle_alpha   90.00
_cell.angle_beta   90.00
_cell.angle_gamma   90.00
#
_symmetry.space_group_name_H-M   'P 1'
#
loop_
_entity.id
_entity.type
_entity.pdbx_description
1 polymer ?
#
loop_
_entity_poly.entity_id
_entity_poly.type
_entity_poly.pdbx_seq_one_letter_code
_entity_poly.pdbx_strand_id
1 'polypeptide(L)'
;MADLAKKDESGNLVGIWGAMTDFSRSFRPWESGFSKGLYLAGVECQDEAPAPDGWTKWVIPGFEYLQAECDEPDIFQKMLALLEEKQFSLAGAVQDFTDPGTGKNYMLFPIRRL
;
A
#
# COMPACT_ATOMS: atom_id res chain seq x y z
N MET A 1 -13.06 -23.58 -1.84
CA MET A 1 -12.07 -22.50 -1.65
C MET A 1 -12.54 -21.67 -0.48
N ALA A 2 -11.69 -21.41 0.50
CA ALA A 2 -12.03 -20.48 1.57
C ALA A 2 -12.09 -19.06 0.99
N ASP A 3 -13.21 -18.36 1.21
CA ASP A 3 -13.40 -16.96 0.80
C ASP A 3 -12.67 -16.05 1.81
N LEU A 4 -11.35 -15.94 1.65
CA LEU A 4 -10.46 -15.28 2.61
C LEU A 4 -10.32 -13.78 2.35
N ALA A 5 -10.64 -13.34 1.13
CA ALA A 5 -10.61 -11.94 0.78
C ALA A 5 -11.76 -11.20 1.48
N LYS A 6 -11.46 -10.00 1.97
CA LYS A 6 -12.46 -9.15 2.60
C LYS A 6 -13.34 -8.53 1.52
N LYS A 7 -14.65 -8.55 1.79
CA LYS A 7 -15.67 -8.04 0.89
C LYS A 7 -16.56 -7.02 1.59
N ASP A 8 -17.09 -6.07 0.83
CA ASP A 8 -18.12 -5.14 1.29
C ASP A 8 -19.49 -5.84 1.42
N GLU A 9 -20.51 -5.10 1.86
CA GLU A 9 -21.88 -5.61 2.03
C GLU A 9 -22.51 -6.07 0.70
N SER A 10 -22.00 -5.60 -0.43
CA SER A 10 -22.43 -5.99 -1.79
C SER A 10 -21.66 -7.19 -2.34
N GLY A 11 -20.67 -7.70 -1.61
CA GLY A 11 -19.82 -8.83 -2.01
C GLY A 11 -18.62 -8.45 -2.88
N ASN A 12 -18.32 -7.15 -3.07
CA ASN A 12 -17.16 -6.70 -3.83
C ASN A 12 -15.90 -6.75 -2.96
N LEU A 13 -14.74 -6.99 -3.57
CA LEU A 13 -13.45 -6.88 -2.87
C LEU A 13 -13.28 -5.46 -2.33
N VAL A 14 -12.74 -5.35 -1.11
CA VAL A 14 -12.49 -4.03 -0.50
C VAL A 14 -11.13 -3.43 -0.87
N GLY A 15 -10.18 -4.25 -1.31
CA GLY A 15 -8.87 -3.75 -1.69
C GLY A 15 -7.96 -4.78 -2.32
N ILE A 16 -7.33 -4.38 -3.43
CA ILE A 16 -6.20 -5.07 -4.06
C ILE A 16 -4.98 -4.18 -3.82
N TRP A 17 -3.91 -4.78 -3.34
CA TRP A 17 -2.78 -4.05 -2.77
C TRP A 17 -1.45 -4.47 -3.39
N GLY A 18 -0.66 -3.46 -3.74
CA GLY A 18 0.79 -3.59 -3.91
C GLY A 18 1.47 -3.09 -2.64
N ALA A 19 1.52 -3.94 -1.61
CA ALA A 19 2.08 -3.54 -0.33
C ALA A 19 3.61 -3.46 -0.42
N MET A 20 4.19 -2.33 -0.06
CA MET A 20 5.63 -2.13 -0.10
C MET A 20 6.23 -2.05 1.30
N THR A 21 7.44 -2.57 1.47
CA THR A 21 8.19 -2.46 2.73
C THR A 21 9.70 -2.50 2.50
N ASP A 22 10.50 -1.97 3.42
CA ASP A 22 11.92 -2.28 3.49
C ASP A 22 12.17 -3.78 3.76
N PHE A 23 13.40 -4.25 3.56
CA PHE A 23 13.75 -5.68 3.71
C PHE A 23 13.53 -6.24 5.12
N SER A 24 13.48 -5.40 6.16
CA SER A 24 13.15 -5.85 7.51
C SER A 24 11.66 -6.14 7.72
N ARG A 25 10.81 -5.82 6.73
CA ARG A 25 9.35 -5.94 6.82
C ARG A 25 8.73 -5.03 7.90
N SER A 26 9.40 -3.92 8.21
CA SER A 26 8.95 -2.91 9.19
C SER A 26 8.15 -1.77 8.55
N PHE A 27 7.87 -1.86 7.24
CA PHE A 27 7.18 -0.86 6.42
C PHE A 27 7.88 0.50 6.40
N ARG A 28 9.21 0.53 6.56
CA ARG A 28 9.99 1.77 6.40
C ARG A 28 10.10 2.16 4.92
N PRO A 29 10.35 3.45 4.61
CA PRO A 29 10.60 3.89 3.24
C PRO A 29 11.68 3.03 2.56
N TRP A 30 11.54 2.82 1.24
CA TRP A 30 12.56 2.12 0.46
C TRP A 30 13.88 2.88 0.42
N GLU A 31 14.98 2.13 0.39
CA GLU A 31 16.33 2.67 0.46
C GLU A 31 16.93 2.95 -0.92
N SER A 32 18.13 3.55 -0.94
CA SER A 32 18.89 3.82 -2.17
C SER A 32 18.08 4.60 -3.21
N GLY A 33 17.44 5.71 -2.79
CA GLY A 33 16.60 6.51 -3.67
C GLY A 33 15.36 5.74 -4.16
N PHE A 34 14.69 5.02 -3.25
CA PHE A 34 13.50 4.23 -3.56
C PHE A 34 13.70 3.11 -4.59
N SER A 35 14.92 2.57 -4.70
CA SER A 35 15.22 1.44 -5.61
C SER A 35 15.35 0.10 -4.90
N LYS A 36 15.39 0.10 -3.56
CA LYS A 36 15.59 -1.11 -2.76
C LYS A 36 14.50 -1.28 -1.70
N GLY A 37 13.70 -2.31 -1.90
CA GLY A 37 12.69 -2.77 -0.97
C GLY A 37 11.96 -4.00 -1.52
N LEU A 38 10.86 -4.36 -0.86
CA LEU A 38 10.01 -5.48 -1.22
C LEU A 38 8.67 -4.96 -1.70
N TYR A 39 8.23 -5.49 -2.84
CA TYR A 39 6.87 -5.34 -3.35
C TYR A 39 6.09 -6.63 -3.08
N LEU A 40 4.95 -6.53 -2.41
CA LEU A 40 4.13 -7.64 -1.92
C LEU A 40 2.73 -7.50 -2.51
N ALA A 41 2.48 -8.13 -3.65
CA ALA A 41 1.15 -8.17 -4.25
C ALA A 41 0.19 -9.01 -3.40
N GLY A 42 -1.01 -8.49 -3.14
CA GLY A 42 -1.99 -9.18 -2.30
C GLY A 42 -3.41 -8.61 -2.40
N VAL A 43 -4.31 -9.24 -1.66
CA VAL A 43 -5.70 -8.82 -1.48
C VAL A 43 -5.95 -8.59 0.00
N GLU A 44 -6.76 -7.59 0.35
CA GLU A 44 -7.16 -7.39 1.75
C GLU A 44 -7.96 -8.60 2.23
N CYS A 45 -7.69 -9.04 3.46
CA CYS A 45 -8.34 -10.19 4.08
C CYS A 45 -8.88 -9.82 5.46
N GLN A 46 -9.77 -10.66 5.99
CA GLN A 46 -10.28 -10.49 7.36
C GLN A 46 -9.15 -10.67 8.38
N ASP A 47 -9.27 -10.01 9.53
CA ASP A 47 -8.26 -10.04 10.60
C ASP A 47 -7.97 -11.45 11.13
N GLU A 48 -8.95 -12.35 11.04
CA GLU A 48 -8.81 -13.76 11.46
C GLU A 48 -8.61 -14.74 10.30
N ALA A 49 -8.50 -14.25 9.06
CA ALA A 49 -8.24 -15.10 7.90
C ALA A 49 -6.87 -15.80 8.03
N PRO A 50 -6.79 -17.14 7.92
CA PRO A 50 -5.52 -17.83 7.82
C PRO A 50 -4.87 -17.56 6.45
N ALA A 51 -3.53 -17.53 6.42
CA ALA A 51 -2.80 -17.49 5.14
C ALA A 51 -2.90 -18.86 4.44
N PRO A 52 -3.27 -18.90 3.15
CA PRO A 52 -3.19 -20.13 2.36
C PRO A 52 -1.76 -20.67 2.24
N ASP A 53 -1.62 -21.94 1.87
CA ASP A 53 -0.32 -22.53 1.56
C ASP A 53 0.41 -21.71 0.48
N GLY A 54 1.66 -21.35 0.76
CA GLY A 54 2.48 -20.50 -0.12
C GLY A 54 2.21 -19.01 -0.01
N TRP A 55 1.26 -18.57 0.82
CA TRP A 55 0.98 -17.17 1.10
C TRP A 55 1.50 -16.74 2.46
N THR A 56 1.70 -15.43 2.63
CA THR A 56 1.96 -14.84 3.94
C THR A 56 0.93 -13.76 4.19
N LYS A 57 0.30 -13.78 5.37
CA LYS A 57 -0.55 -12.70 5.83
C LYS A 57 0.31 -11.60 6.42
N TRP A 58 0.08 -10.37 5.97
CA TRP A 58 0.78 -9.18 6.44
C TRP A 58 -0.17 -8.32 7.25
N VAL A 59 0.32 -7.80 8.37
CA VAL A 59 -0.35 -6.74 9.14
C VAL A 59 0.42 -5.46 8.86
N ILE A 60 -0.17 -4.58 8.05
CA ILE A 60 0.42 -3.29 7.72
C ILE A 60 0.08 -2.32 8.86
N PRO A 61 1.05 -1.58 9.43
CA PRO A 61 0.76 -0.57 10.44
C PRO A 61 -0.18 0.50 9.91
N GLY A 62 -0.94 1.14 10.81
CA GLY A 62 -1.73 2.31 10.47
C GLY A 62 -0.83 3.50 10.15
N PHE A 63 -1.14 4.23 9.08
CA PHE A 63 -0.53 5.50 8.75
C PHE A 63 -1.60 6.50 8.32
N GLU A 64 -1.27 7.78 8.48
CA GLU A 64 -1.90 8.87 7.74
C GLU A 64 -1.20 9.02 6.39
N TYR A 65 -1.98 9.10 5.31
CA TYR A 65 -1.47 9.11 3.93
C TYR A 65 -1.88 10.38 3.19
N LEU A 66 -0.99 10.86 2.32
CA LEU A 66 -1.41 11.61 1.13
C LEU A 66 -1.67 10.61 0.00
N GLN A 67 -2.84 10.70 -0.62
CA GLN A 67 -3.24 9.84 -1.74
C GLN A 67 -3.07 10.57 -3.07
N ALA A 68 -2.54 9.89 -4.07
CA ALA A 68 -2.50 10.36 -5.45
C ALA A 68 -3.07 9.29 -6.38
N GLU A 69 -3.93 9.69 -7.33
CA GLU A 69 -4.37 8.81 -8.41
C GLU A 69 -3.22 8.62 -9.40
N CYS A 70 -3.01 7.39 -9.87
CA CYS A 70 -1.96 7.05 -10.83
C CYS A 70 -2.46 7.25 -12.27
N ASP A 71 -2.81 8.50 -12.61
CA ASP A 71 -3.25 8.91 -13.95
C ASP A 71 -2.10 9.41 -14.84
N GLU A 72 -0.93 9.67 -14.25
CA GLU A 72 0.27 10.14 -14.93
C GLU A 72 1.51 9.27 -14.59
N PRO A 73 2.45 9.04 -15.54
CA PRO A 73 3.63 8.20 -15.31
C PRO A 73 4.62 8.73 -14.24
N ASP A 74 4.61 10.03 -13.97
CA ASP A 74 5.55 10.72 -13.08
C ASP A 74 4.97 11.07 -11.72
N ILE A 75 3.77 10.54 -11.39
CA ILE A 75 3.05 10.85 -10.15
C ILE A 75 3.90 10.63 -8.90
N PHE A 76 4.73 9.59 -8.88
CA PHE A 76 5.63 9.31 -7.76
C PHE A 76 6.61 10.46 -7.51
N GLN A 77 7.26 10.95 -8.57
CA GLN A 77 8.24 12.03 -8.45
C GLN A 77 7.56 13.36 -8.10
N LYS A 78 6.39 13.65 -8.69
CA LYS A 78 5.58 14.83 -8.36
C LYS A 78 5.19 14.84 -6.88
N MET A 79 4.77 13.70 -6.35
CA MET A 79 4.40 13.58 -4.93
C MET A 79 5.61 13.70 -4.00
N LEU A 80 6.77 13.17 -4.37
CA LEU A 80 8.00 13.40 -3.59
C LEU A 80 8.39 14.89 -3.54
N ALA A 81 8.32 15.59 -4.67
CA ALA A 81 8.58 17.04 -4.72
C ALA A 81 7.57 17.82 -3.87
N LEU A 82 6.30 17.44 -3.89
CA LEU A 82 5.25 18.04 -3.06
C LEU A 82 5.50 17.82 -1.55
N LEU A 83 5.94 16.62 -1.16
CA LEU A 83 6.31 16.32 0.23
C LEU A 83 7.47 17.20 0.69
N GLU A 84 8.50 17.35 -0.15
CA GLU A 84 9.64 18.22 0.13
C GLU A 84 9.21 19.69 0.28
N GLU A 85 8.40 20.20 -0.66
CA GLU A 85 7.84 21.56 -0.61
C GLU A 85 7.07 21.80 0.69
N LYS A 86 6.29 20.81 1.14
CA LYS A 86 5.50 20.87 2.37
C LYS A 86 6.29 20.49 3.63
N GLN A 87 7.59 20.23 3.52
CA GLN A 87 8.47 19.82 4.62
C GLN A 87 8.02 18.54 5.33
N PHE A 88 7.36 17.64 4.59
CA PHE A 88 7.03 16.30 5.06
C PHE A 88 8.13 15.31 4.67
N SER A 89 8.33 14.32 5.54
CA SER A 89 9.13 13.12 5.24
C SER A 89 8.21 11.91 5.22
N LEU A 90 8.56 10.91 4.41
CA LEU A 90 7.84 9.64 4.41
C LEU A 90 8.04 8.92 5.74
N ALA A 91 6.92 8.63 6.42
CA ALA A 91 6.90 7.85 7.65
C ALA A 91 6.95 6.33 7.41
N GLY A 92 6.77 5.91 6.16
CA GLY A 92 6.75 4.51 5.73
C GLY A 92 6.97 4.33 4.23
N ALA A 93 6.94 3.09 3.75
CA ALA A 93 6.95 2.81 2.32
C ALA A 93 5.63 3.26 1.66
N VAL A 94 5.71 3.78 0.44
CA VAL A 94 4.54 4.13 -0.38
C VAL A 94 3.78 2.84 -0.72
N GLN A 95 2.46 2.85 -0.66
CA GLN A 95 1.64 1.66 -0.94
C GLN A 95 0.85 1.87 -2.24
N ASP A 96 0.74 0.83 -3.06
CA ASP A 96 -0.19 0.85 -4.18
C ASP A 96 -1.53 0.27 -3.75
N PHE A 97 -2.61 0.94 -4.13
CA PHE A 97 -3.98 0.50 -3.93
C PHE A 97 -4.73 0.54 -5.27
N THR A 98 -5.32 -0.59 -5.65
CA THR A 98 -6.27 -0.65 -6.76
C THR A 98 -7.67 -0.72 -6.15
N ASP A 99 -8.49 0.29 -6.45
CA ASP A 99 -9.91 0.29 -6.12
C ASP A 99 -10.61 -0.81 -6.93
N PRO A 100 -11.15 -1.87 -6.29
CA PRO A 100 -11.76 -2.96 -7.03
C PRO A 100 -13.06 -2.58 -7.74
N GLY A 101 -13.75 -1.51 -7.29
CA GLY A 101 -15.00 -1.05 -7.87
C GLY A 101 -14.79 -0.22 -9.14
N THR A 102 -13.75 0.62 -9.17
CA THR A 102 -13.47 1.51 -10.30
C THR A 102 -12.32 1.04 -11.19
N GLY A 103 -11.44 0.16 -10.69
CA GLY A 103 -10.20 -0.24 -11.34
C GLY A 103 -9.11 0.83 -11.32
N LYS A 104 -9.34 1.96 -10.66
CA LYS A 104 -8.37 3.04 -10.53
C LYS A 104 -7.24 2.64 -9.59
N ASN A 105 -6.04 3.10 -9.92
CA ASN A 105 -4.85 2.88 -9.12
C ASN A 105 -4.48 4.15 -8.36
N TYR A 106 -4.01 3.97 -7.14
CA TYR A 106 -3.58 5.04 -6.26
C TYR A 106 -2.25 4.69 -5.63
N MET A 107 -1.39 5.69 -5.48
CA MET A 107 -0.21 5.64 -4.61
C MET A 107 -0.53 6.37 -3.30
N LEU A 108 -0.25 5.69 -2.19
CA LEU A 108 -0.49 6.17 -0.83
C LEU A 108 0.84 6.48 -0.15
N PHE A 109 1.10 7.77 0.08
CA PHE A 109 2.34 8.28 0.65
C PHE A 109 2.18 8.50 2.16
N PRO A 110 2.72 7.60 3.01
CA PRO A 110 2.56 7.73 4.46
C PRO A 110 3.36 8.92 5.00
N ILE A 111 2.68 9.84 5.68
CA ILE A 111 3.30 11.04 6.27
C ILE A 111 3.42 10.97 7.80
N ARG A 112 2.66 10.08 8.45
CA ARG A 112 2.70 9.87 9.90
C ARG A 112 2.24 8.47 10.26
N ARG A 113 2.94 7.81 11.19
CA ARG A 113 2.52 6.51 11.74
C ARG A 113 1.50 6.71 12.87
N LEU A 114 0.51 5.82 12.96
CA LEU A 114 -0.53 5.82 14.00
C LEU A 114 -0.16 4.91 15.18
#